data_AF-A0A223MAK3-F1
#
_entry.id   AF-A0A223MAK3-F1
#
_cell.length_a   1.000
_cell.length_b   1.000
_cell.length_c   1.000
_cell.angle_alpha   90.00
_cell.angle_beta   90.00
_cell.angle_gamma   90.00
#
_symmetry.space_group_name_H-M   'P 1'
#
loop_
_entity.id
_entity.type
_entity.pdbx_description
1 polymer ?
#
loop_
_entity_poly.entity_id
_entity_poly.type
_entity_poly.pdbx_seq_one_letter_code
_entity_poly.pdbx_strand_id
1 'polypeptide(L)'
;MTDPKIPNLLEIYKQKLDEISSKELNSDQKNLAIQILEKFEPSKLEYVFQFISQRIKTGFRFDSAPESDTNTVAILEKDENLSFKFNENNSNQNTLIIGENYDGLKNLLVIEREGERERERRLWYNLYRSAL
;
A
#
# COMPACT_ATOMS: atom_id res chain seq x y z
N MET A 1 8.32 -54.36 9.70
CA MET A 1 7.20 -53.71 9.00
C MET A 1 6.98 -52.39 9.69
N THR A 2 7.40 -51.29 9.08
CA THR A 2 7.29 -49.95 9.66
C THR A 2 5.86 -49.46 9.49
N ASP A 3 5.21 -49.12 10.59
CA ASP A 3 3.87 -48.53 10.60
C ASP A 3 3.78 -47.37 9.61
N PRO A 4 2.68 -47.24 8.85
CA PRO A 4 2.49 -46.08 8.00
C PRO A 4 2.47 -44.85 8.91
N LYS A 5 3.48 -43.97 8.78
CA LYS A 5 3.55 -42.67 9.46
C LYS A 5 2.27 -41.90 9.13
N ILE A 6 1.29 -41.94 10.02
CA ILE A 6 0.12 -41.08 9.96
C ILE A 6 0.68 -39.65 9.91
N PRO A 7 0.40 -38.86 8.86
CA PRO A 7 0.93 -37.51 8.77
C PRO A 7 0.47 -36.72 10.01
N ASN A 8 1.42 -36.05 10.66
CA ASN A 8 1.13 -35.15 11.76
C ASN A 8 0.07 -34.13 11.29
N LEU A 9 -0.98 -33.88 12.08
CA LEU A 9 -2.09 -33.00 11.74
C LEU A 9 -1.61 -31.61 11.27
N LEU A 10 -0.50 -31.13 11.84
CA LEU A 10 0.17 -29.91 11.43
C LEU A 10 0.61 -29.93 9.95
N GLU A 11 1.21 -31.02 9.50
CA GLU A 11 1.71 -31.18 8.12
C GLU A 11 0.54 -31.22 7.13
N ILE A 12 -0.58 -31.83 7.50
CA ILE A 12 -1.81 -31.83 6.70
C ILE A 12 -2.31 -30.38 6.51
N TYR A 13 -2.31 -29.57 7.56
CA TYR A 13 -2.76 -28.17 7.47
C TYR A 13 -1.79 -27.28 6.70
N LYS A 14 -0.48 -27.50 6.82
CA LYS A 14 0.53 -26.80 6.00
C LYS A 14 0.31 -27.08 4.51
N GLN A 15 0.12 -28.35 4.15
CA GLN A 15 -0.13 -28.73 2.76
C GLN A 15 -1.43 -28.10 2.22
N LYS A 16 -2.50 -28.09 3.03
CA LYS A 16 -3.75 -27.42 2.65
C LYS A 16 -3.59 -25.92 2.43
N LEU A 17 -2.71 -25.23 3.18
CA LEU A 17 -2.41 -23.81 2.96
C LEU A 17 -1.60 -23.57 1.69
N ASP A 18 -0.67 -24.48 1.37
CA ASP A 18 0.12 -24.39 0.14
C ASP A 18 -0.74 -24.58 -1.12
N GLU A 19 -1.74 -25.47 -1.07
CA GLU A 19 -2.71 -25.71 -2.14
C GLU A 19 -3.64 -24.51 -2.41
N ILE A 20 -3.75 -23.55 -1.50
CA ILE A 20 -4.56 -22.34 -1.71
C ILE A 20 -3.97 -21.52 -2.86
N SER A 21 -4.82 -21.05 -3.77
CA SER A 21 -4.38 -20.25 -4.92
C SER A 21 -3.61 -19.00 -4.45
N SER A 22 -2.54 -18.64 -5.16
CA SER A 22 -1.82 -17.38 -4.95
C SER A 22 -2.69 -16.12 -5.11
N LYS A 23 -3.84 -16.27 -5.77
CA LYS A 23 -4.88 -15.22 -5.89
C LYS A 23 -5.70 -15.03 -4.61
N GLU A 24 -5.77 -16.04 -3.77
CA GLU A 24 -6.47 -16.01 -2.48
C GLU A 24 -5.52 -15.72 -1.32
N LEU A 25 -4.28 -16.20 -1.41
CA LEU A 25 -3.27 -16.01 -0.38
C LEU A 25 -1.88 -15.87 -1.01
N ASN A 26 -1.24 -14.72 -0.82
CA ASN A 26 0.12 -14.52 -1.31
C ASN A 26 1.15 -15.30 -0.48
N SER A 27 2.40 -15.37 -0.97
CA SER A 27 3.47 -16.13 -0.31
C SER A 27 3.71 -15.71 1.14
N ASP A 28 3.65 -14.41 1.43
CA ASP A 28 3.93 -13.87 2.75
C ASP A 28 2.83 -14.21 3.75
N GLN A 29 1.58 -14.16 3.30
CA GLN A 29 0.41 -14.59 4.07
C GLN A 29 0.46 -16.10 4.34
N LYS A 30 0.94 -16.91 3.38
CA LYS A 30 1.07 -18.37 3.55
C LYS A 30 2.11 -18.67 4.61
N ASN A 31 3.27 -18.04 4.52
CA ASN A 31 4.34 -18.16 5.50
C ASN A 31 3.87 -17.73 6.90
N LEU A 32 3.12 -16.64 7.02
CA LEU A 32 2.58 -16.17 8.28
C LEU A 32 1.54 -17.15 8.86
N ALA A 33 0.67 -17.73 8.03
CA ALA A 33 -0.28 -18.75 8.45
C ALA A 33 0.40 -20.02 8.98
N ILE A 34 1.48 -20.46 8.32
CA ILE A 34 2.31 -21.58 8.77
C ILE A 34 2.96 -21.27 10.12
N GLN A 35 3.58 -20.09 10.27
CA GLN A 35 4.20 -19.67 11.54
C GLN A 35 3.19 -19.58 12.69
N ILE A 36 1.95 -19.17 12.41
CA ILE A 36 0.87 -19.20 13.39
C ILE A 36 0.60 -20.64 13.80
N LEU A 37 0.35 -21.56 12.86
CA LEU A 37 0.04 -22.96 13.17
C LEU A 37 1.15 -23.63 14.01
N GLU A 38 2.41 -23.35 13.74
CA GLU A 38 3.55 -23.90 14.49
C GLU A 38 3.62 -23.45 15.95
N LYS A 39 2.99 -22.32 16.30
CA LYS A 39 3.00 -21.79 17.68
C LYS A 39 1.89 -22.36 18.57
N PHE A 40 0.91 -23.06 18.02
CA PHE A 40 -0.22 -23.59 18.78
C PHE A 40 -0.06 -25.06 19.13
N GLU A 41 -0.61 -25.43 20.28
CA GLU A 41 -0.70 -26.82 20.73
C GLU A 41 -1.52 -27.68 19.75
N PRO A 42 -1.21 -28.98 19.59
CA PRO A 42 -1.92 -29.88 18.67
C PRO A 42 -3.44 -29.91 18.83
N SER A 43 -3.92 -29.75 20.08
CA SER A 43 -5.35 -29.73 20.42
C SER A 43 -6.12 -28.54 19.85
N LYS A 44 -5.42 -27.45 19.49
CA LYS A 44 -6.02 -26.20 19.00
C LYS A 44 -5.82 -25.99 17.51
N LEU A 45 -5.02 -26.82 16.84
CA LEU A 45 -4.66 -26.65 15.43
C LEU A 45 -5.88 -26.56 14.50
N GLU A 46 -6.90 -27.37 14.74
CA GLU A 46 -8.12 -27.37 13.93
C GLU A 46 -8.90 -26.04 14.03
N TYR A 47 -9.06 -25.49 15.23
CA TYR A 47 -9.68 -24.19 15.45
C TYR A 47 -8.89 -23.06 14.80
N VAL A 48 -7.57 -23.10 14.92
CA VAL A 48 -6.67 -22.08 14.33
C VAL A 48 -6.72 -22.14 12.80
N PHE A 49 -6.67 -23.34 12.22
CA PHE A 49 -6.80 -23.53 10.78
C PHE A 49 -8.15 -23.04 10.25
N GLN A 50 -9.24 -23.34 10.96
CA GLN A 50 -10.58 -22.85 10.60
C GLN A 50 -10.65 -21.33 10.67
N PHE A 51 -10.06 -20.71 11.69
CA PHE A 51 -10.00 -19.24 11.82
C PHE A 51 -9.23 -18.59 10.67
N ILE A 52 -8.04 -19.11 10.34
CA ILE A 52 -7.25 -18.64 9.19
C ILE A 52 -8.08 -18.75 7.92
N SER A 53 -8.66 -19.94 7.67
CA SER A 53 -9.47 -20.22 6.47
C SER A 53 -10.73 -19.36 6.35
N GLN A 54 -11.39 -19.04 7.46
CA GLN A 54 -12.55 -18.15 7.47
C GLN A 54 -12.17 -16.71 7.12
N ARG A 55 -11.02 -16.22 7.61
CA ARG A 55 -10.51 -14.90 7.22
C ARG A 55 -10.21 -14.79 5.72
N ILE A 56 -9.80 -15.87 5.06
CA ILE A 56 -9.61 -15.88 3.59
C ILE A 56 -10.93 -15.62 2.87
N LYS A 57 -12.04 -16.16 3.41
CA LYS A 57 -13.37 -16.04 2.82
C LYS A 57 -14.05 -14.70 3.11
N THR A 58 -13.71 -14.05 4.22
CA THR A 58 -14.38 -12.81 4.69
C THR A 58 -13.48 -11.57 4.67
N GLY A 59 -12.18 -11.72 4.42
CA GLY A 59 -11.19 -10.65 4.52
C GLY A 59 -11.08 -9.80 3.26
N PHE A 60 -10.84 -8.51 3.48
CA PHE A 60 -10.40 -7.52 2.49
C PHE A 60 -9.40 -8.14 1.50
N ARG A 61 -9.87 -8.49 0.29
CA ARG A 61 -8.99 -8.64 -0.86
C ARG A 61 -8.47 -7.25 -1.18
N PHE A 62 -7.20 -7.02 -0.92
CA PHE A 62 -6.48 -6.08 -1.76
C PHE A 62 -6.38 -6.81 -3.10
N ASP A 63 -7.28 -6.51 -4.03
CA ASP A 63 -6.97 -6.76 -5.43
C ASP A 63 -5.57 -6.19 -5.67
N SER A 64 -4.74 -6.90 -6.45
CA SER A 64 -3.45 -6.34 -6.84
C SER A 64 -3.72 -4.94 -7.36
N ALA A 65 -3.18 -3.94 -6.67
CA ALA A 65 -3.26 -2.57 -7.13
C ALA A 65 -2.83 -2.60 -8.60
N PRO A 66 -3.57 -1.96 -9.53
CA PRO A 66 -3.18 -1.94 -10.93
C PRO A 66 -1.69 -1.61 -11.00
N GLU A 67 -0.90 -2.52 -11.59
CA GLU A 67 0.54 -2.32 -11.71
C GLU A 67 0.75 -0.96 -12.38
N SER A 68 1.46 -0.06 -11.71
CA SER A 68 1.76 1.26 -12.26
C SER A 68 2.50 1.04 -13.58
N ASP A 69 1.89 1.41 -14.70
CA ASP A 69 2.51 1.29 -16.02
C ASP A 69 3.80 2.11 -16.04
N THR A 70 4.94 1.42 -16.00
CA THR A 70 6.27 2.03 -15.89
C THR A 70 6.72 2.73 -17.16
N ASN A 71 5.99 2.57 -18.27
CA ASN A 71 6.30 3.20 -19.55
C ASN A 71 5.63 4.56 -19.75
N THR A 72 4.78 5.00 -18.81
CA THR A 72 4.04 6.26 -18.94
C THR A 72 4.45 7.27 -17.87
N VAL A 73 4.37 8.55 -18.22
CA VAL A 73 4.61 9.67 -17.31
C VAL A 73 3.36 10.53 -17.25
N ALA A 74 2.82 10.70 -16.05
CA ALA A 74 1.71 11.60 -15.78
C ALA A 74 2.23 12.96 -15.29
N ILE A 75 1.67 14.05 -15.81
CA ILE A 75 2.04 15.42 -15.47
C ILE A 75 0.79 16.16 -14.99
N LEU A 76 0.90 16.92 -13.89
CA LEU A 76 -0.16 17.82 -13.46
C LEU A 76 -0.11 19.12 -14.27
N GLU A 77 -1.21 19.45 -14.93
CA GLU A 77 -1.41 20.71 -15.64
C GLU A 77 -2.58 21.48 -15.01
N LYS A 78 -2.40 22.79 -14.87
CA LYS A 78 -3.43 23.68 -14.34
C LYS A 78 -4.42 24.05 -15.44
N ASP A 79 -5.70 23.73 -15.23
CA ASP A 79 -6.76 24.17 -16.13
C ASP A 79 -7.08 25.66 -15.90
N GLU A 80 -6.56 26.55 -16.75
CA GLU A 80 -6.78 27.99 -16.63
C GLU A 80 -8.23 28.44 -16.88
N ASN A 81 -9.04 27.63 -17.57
CA ASN A 81 -10.44 27.97 -17.85
C ASN A 81 -11.36 27.67 -16.66
N LEU A 82 -11.09 26.57 -15.96
CA LEU A 82 -11.83 26.16 -14.76
C LEU A 82 -11.18 26.66 -13.45
N SER A 83 -9.98 27.24 -13.54
CA SER A 83 -9.33 27.90 -12.41
C SER A 83 -10.00 29.23 -12.10
N PHE A 84 -10.18 29.49 -10.80
CA PHE A 84 -10.68 30.78 -10.32
C PHE A 84 -9.73 31.90 -10.73
N LYS A 85 -10.24 32.86 -11.53
CA LYS A 85 -9.51 34.07 -11.87
C LYS A 85 -9.40 34.94 -10.62
N PHE A 86 -8.20 35.42 -10.35
CA PHE A 86 -7.82 36.21 -9.18
C PHE A 86 -8.59 37.54 -9.14
N ASN A 87 -9.83 37.52 -8.63
CA ASN A 87 -10.56 38.73 -8.26
C ASN A 87 -10.95 38.59 -6.78
N GLU A 88 -10.17 39.29 -5.95
CA GLU A 88 -10.52 39.83 -4.63
C GLU A 88 -11.46 38.97 -3.77
N ASN A 89 -10.95 37.82 -3.30
CA ASN A 89 -11.23 37.15 -2.01
C ASN A 89 -10.67 35.72 -2.01
N ASN A 90 -9.41 35.56 -2.45
CA ASN A 90 -8.78 34.25 -2.61
C ASN A 90 -8.31 33.67 -1.26
N SER A 91 -9.27 33.23 -0.44
CA SER A 91 -9.05 32.41 0.75
C SER A 91 -9.44 30.94 0.55
N ASN A 92 -9.73 30.51 -0.68
CA ASN A 92 -10.10 29.12 -0.94
C ASN A 92 -8.85 28.24 -0.87
N GLN A 93 -8.71 27.54 0.25
CA GLN A 93 -7.65 26.55 0.52
C GLN A 93 -7.85 25.23 -0.25
N ASN A 94 -9.00 25.05 -0.89
CA ASN A 94 -9.39 23.78 -1.50
C ASN A 94 -8.98 23.74 -2.97
N THR A 95 -8.35 22.65 -3.38
CA THR A 95 -7.94 22.37 -4.77
C THR A 95 -8.61 21.09 -5.26
N LEU A 96 -9.19 21.11 -6.45
CA LEU A 96 -9.70 19.92 -7.14
C LEU A 96 -8.65 19.44 -8.14
N ILE A 97 -8.31 18.15 -8.09
CA ILE A 97 -7.41 17.49 -9.03
C ILE A 97 -8.20 16.36 -9.70
N ILE A 98 -8.12 16.27 -11.02
CA ILE A 98 -8.83 15.27 -11.82
C ILE A 98 -7.78 14.35 -12.47
N GLY A 99 -7.88 13.05 -12.21
CA GLY A 99 -6.97 12.02 -12.73
C GLY A 99 -6.89 10.81 -11.82
N GLU A 100 -5.99 9.88 -12.14
CA GLU A 100 -5.67 8.75 -11.27
C GLU A 100 -5.04 9.23 -9.96
N ASN A 101 -5.55 8.74 -8.82
CA ASN A 101 -5.11 9.20 -7.50
C ASN A 101 -3.62 8.98 -7.27
N TYR A 102 -3.08 7.85 -7.72
CA TYR A 102 -1.66 7.50 -7.55
C TYR A 102 -0.75 8.52 -8.25
N ASP A 103 -1.04 8.84 -9.51
CA ASP A 103 -0.27 9.78 -10.31
C ASP A 103 -0.39 11.22 -9.81
N GLY A 104 -1.60 11.62 -9.41
CA GLY A 104 -1.84 12.92 -8.80
C GLY A 104 -1.01 13.12 -7.54
N LEU A 105 -1.05 12.15 -6.61
CA LEU A 105 -0.28 12.22 -5.35
C LEU A 105 1.23 12.22 -5.60
N LYS A 106 1.72 11.42 -6.55
CA LYS A 106 3.15 11.37 -6.89
C LYS A 106 3.66 12.72 -7.43
N ASN A 107 2.87 13.38 -8.28
CA ASN A 107 3.20 14.71 -8.78
C ASN A 107 3.19 15.77 -7.67
N LEU A 108 2.18 15.75 -6.78
CA LEU A 108 2.10 16.68 -5.65
C LEU A 108 3.31 16.57 -4.72
N LEU A 109 3.81 15.35 -4.48
CA LEU A 109 5.01 15.13 -3.69
C LEU A 109 6.24 15.81 -4.29
N VAL A 110 6.39 15.79 -5.62
CA VAL A 110 7.49 16.45 -6.32
C VAL A 110 7.36 17.97 -6.22
N ILE A 111 6.15 18.50 -6.42
CA ILE A 111 5.87 19.95 -6.31
C ILE A 111 6.23 20.47 -4.92
N GLU A 112 5.81 19.78 -3.85
CA GLU A 112 6.11 20.23 -2.48
C GLU A 112 7.61 20.23 -2.19
N ARG A 113 8.33 19.19 -2.63
CA ARG A 113 9.79 19.10 -2.48
C ARG A 113 10.56 20.20 -3.22
N GLU A 114 10.08 20.62 -4.38
CA GLU A 114 10.63 21.78 -5.08
C GLU A 114 10.31 23.08 -4.33
N GLY A 115 9.08 23.21 -3.83
CA GLY A 115 8.64 24.34 -3.01
C GLY A 115 9.48 24.52 -1.73
N GLU A 116 9.81 23.44 -1.03
CA GLU A 116 10.72 23.46 0.12
C GLU A 116 12.10 23.99 -0.26
N ARG A 117 12.70 23.48 -1.34
CA ARG A 117 14.01 23.93 -1.83
C ARG A 117 14.01 25.41 -2.22
N GLU A 118 12.93 25.90 -2.83
CA GLU A 118 12.81 27.33 -3.13
C GLU A 118 12.70 28.18 -1.88
N ARG A 119 11.91 27.75 -0.88
CA ARG A 119 11.78 28.45 0.41
C ARG A 119 13.13 28.54 1.12
N GLU A 120 13.88 27.44 1.17
CA GLU A 120 15.25 27.43 1.72
C GLU A 120 16.19 28.39 0.98
N ARG A 121 16.19 28.36 -0.36
CA ARG A 121 17.00 29.30 -1.17
C ARG A 121 16.65 30.75 -0.89
N ARG A 122 15.35 31.08 -0.79
CA ARG A 122 14.90 32.45 -0.46
C ARG A 122 15.35 32.87 0.94
N LEU A 123 15.26 31.97 1.92
CA LEU A 123 15.75 32.24 3.28
C LEU A 123 17.24 32.55 3.28
N TRP A 124 18.05 31.71 2.62
CA TRP A 124 19.49 31.95 2.48
C TRP A 124 19.84 33.26 1.80
N TYR A 125 19.14 33.59 0.71
CA TYR A 125 19.34 34.86 0.00
C TYR A 125 18.99 36.07 0.88
N ASN A 126 17.87 36.00 1.61
CA ASN A 126 17.45 37.08 2.51
C ASN A 126 18.41 37.26 3.69
N LEU A 127 18.90 36.16 4.27
CA LEU A 127 19.93 36.18 5.31
C LEU A 127 21.22 36.83 4.80
N TYR A 128 21.71 36.41 3.64
CA TYR A 128 22.91 36.99 3.02
C TYR A 128 22.77 38.50 2.77
N ARG A 129 21.60 38.94 2.28
CA ARG A 129 21.31 40.36 2.02
C ARG A 129 21.18 41.20 3.29
N SER A 130 20.81 40.59 4.43
CA SER A 130 20.69 41.26 5.73
C SER A 130 22.01 41.35 6.51
N ALA A 131 23.02 40.58 6.12
CA ALA A 131 24.34 40.53 6.75
C ALA A 131 25.39 41.44 6.06
N LEU A 132 25.02 42.08 4.96
CA LEU A 132 25.77 43.11 4.22
C LEU A 132 25.20 44.50 4.54
#